data_AF-A0A2M7PKL0-F1
#
_entry.id   AF-A0A2M7PKL0-F1
#
_cell.length_a   1.000
_cell.length_b   1.000
_cell.length_c   1.000
_cell.angle_alpha   90.00
_cell.angle_beta   90.00
_cell.angle_gamma   90.00
#
_symmetry.space_group_name_H-M   'P 1'
#
loop_
_entity.id
_entity.type
_entity.pdbx_description
1 polymer ?
#
loop_
_entity_poly.entity_id
_entity_poly.type
_entity_poly.pdbx_seq_one_letter_code
_entity_poly.pdbx_strand_id
1 'polypeptide(L)'
;MGDFSAGFRYEAYAPPIAGFDPRLEGQGFPYLWATYATEKYSFTVGNFYEQFGNGLVLRTYQEWTLGYDNSINGVRIIAKPVKGVILKGVYGTQRFFWNKWDKNGRGIVKGMDAELNFNDVFASMTDSWLSLTLGGSAVSKYQVDNDPSLKLPQNVGAFAGRFNVGVGKFNFTSEYAQKINDPSAINNYIYKNGQGFILTGSYSTAGLGLFAMFKRYDNMSYKSD
;
A
#
# COMPACT_ATOMS: atom_id res chain seq x y z
N MET A 1 -29.95 -7.00 4.17
CA MET A 1 -28.62 -6.65 4.70
C MET A 1 -27.83 -6.08 3.54
N GLY A 2 -28.10 -4.82 3.23
CA GLY A 2 -27.61 -4.13 2.04
C GLY A 2 -26.44 -3.23 2.39
N ASP A 3 -25.46 -3.16 1.49
CA ASP A 3 -24.30 -2.26 1.40
C ASP A 3 -23.42 -2.07 2.64
N PHE A 4 -23.82 -2.52 3.84
CA PHE A 4 -23.07 -2.38 5.08
C PHE A 4 -22.52 -3.72 5.57
N SER A 5 -21.26 -3.71 5.98
CA SER A 5 -20.55 -4.85 6.55
C SER A 5 -19.67 -4.38 7.71
N ALA A 6 -19.58 -5.17 8.77
CA ALA A 6 -18.70 -4.88 9.90
C ALA A 6 -18.11 -6.18 10.43
N GLY A 7 -16.94 -6.10 11.05
CA GLY A 7 -16.26 -7.26 11.60
C GLY A 7 -15.19 -6.89 12.62
N PHE A 8 -14.81 -7.86 13.43
CA PHE A 8 -13.72 -7.74 14.38
C PHE A 8 -12.87 -9.01 14.38
N ARG A 9 -11.62 -8.90 14.85
CA ARG A 9 -10.72 -10.03 15.10
C ARG A 9 -10.24 -9.95 16.53
N TYR A 10 -10.36 -11.06 17.26
CA TYR A 10 -9.72 -11.25 18.55
C TYR A 10 -8.42 -12.03 18.35
N GLU A 11 -7.35 -11.56 18.97
CA GLU A 11 -6.06 -12.24 18.98
C GLU A 11 -5.63 -12.47 20.43
N ALA A 12 -5.06 -13.64 20.71
CA ALA A 12 -4.43 -13.98 21.98
C ALA A 12 -3.16 -14.76 21.70
N TYR A 13 -2.01 -14.13 21.92
CA TYR A 13 -0.70 -14.76 21.78
C TYR A 13 -0.18 -15.13 23.17
N ALA A 14 0.04 -16.43 23.35
CA ALA A 14 0.76 -16.99 24.49
C ALA A 14 2.27 -16.66 24.41
N PRO A 15 3.05 -16.92 25.46
CA PRO A 15 4.49 -16.61 25.48
C PRO A 15 5.18 -17.19 24.25
N PRO A 16 5.89 -16.35 23.46
CA PRO A 16 6.45 -16.79 22.19
C PRO A 16 7.58 -17.80 22.38
N ILE A 17 7.69 -18.75 21.45
CA ILE A 17 8.83 -19.67 21.37
C ILE A 17 10.08 -18.85 20.98
N ALA A 18 11.26 -19.26 21.46
CA ALA A 18 12.54 -18.62 21.12
C ALA A 18 12.69 -18.42 19.60
N GLY A 19 12.88 -17.17 19.17
CA GLY A 19 12.97 -16.78 17.76
C GLY A 19 11.86 -15.85 17.27
N PHE A 20 10.76 -15.71 18.02
CA PHE A 20 9.70 -14.73 17.76
C PHE A 20 9.86 -13.47 18.62
N ASP A 21 9.36 -12.33 18.13
CA ASP A 21 9.43 -11.05 18.83
C ASP A 21 8.56 -11.08 20.11
N PRO A 22 9.13 -10.83 21.32
CA PRO A 22 8.39 -10.84 22.58
C PRO A 22 7.21 -9.86 22.61
N ARG A 23 7.24 -8.80 21.80
CA ARG A 23 6.18 -7.77 21.74
C ARG A 23 4.86 -8.28 21.13
N LEU A 24 4.85 -9.49 20.57
CA LEU A 24 3.64 -10.15 20.11
C LEU A 24 2.79 -10.68 21.27
N GLU A 25 3.37 -10.95 22.44
CA GLU A 25 2.65 -11.46 23.60
C GLU A 25 1.56 -10.46 24.03
N GLY A 26 0.34 -10.95 24.20
CA GLY A 26 -0.80 -10.13 24.56
C GLY A 26 -2.11 -10.65 23.97
N GLN A 27 -3.21 -10.03 24.39
CA GLN A 27 -4.55 -10.37 23.93
C GLN A 27 -5.42 -9.14 23.76
N GLY A 28 -6.33 -9.18 22.79
CA GLY A 28 -7.29 -8.10 22.56
C GLY A 28 -7.95 -8.14 21.19
N PHE A 29 -8.58 -7.02 20.82
CA PHE A 29 -9.23 -6.81 19.53
C PHE A 29 -8.42 -5.85 18.66
N PRO A 30 -7.34 -6.31 18.02
CA PRO A 30 -6.48 -5.41 17.25
C PRO A 30 -7.06 -5.00 15.91
N TYR A 31 -8.15 -5.64 15.48
CA TYR A 31 -8.78 -5.39 14.19
C TYR A 31 -10.29 -5.23 14.36
N LEU A 32 -10.79 -4.02 14.15
CA LEU A 32 -12.22 -3.69 14.17
C LEU A 32 -12.52 -2.79 12.97
N TRP A 33 -13.53 -3.11 12.18
CA TRP A 33 -13.86 -2.34 10.99
C TRP A 33 -15.34 -2.34 10.67
N ALA A 34 -15.77 -1.27 10.02
CA ALA A 34 -17.08 -1.14 9.40
C ALA A 34 -16.91 -0.56 8.00
N THR A 35 -17.55 -1.16 7.01
CA THR A 35 -17.53 -0.76 5.62
C THR A 35 -18.95 -0.56 5.10
N TYR A 36 -19.16 0.55 4.43
CA TYR A 36 -20.30 0.80 3.57
C TYR A 36 -19.85 0.78 2.11
N ALA A 37 -20.30 -0.19 1.33
CA ALA A 37 -19.92 -0.40 -0.06
C ALA A 37 -21.14 -0.48 -0.96
N THR A 38 -21.13 0.37 -1.99
CA THR A 38 -22.05 0.39 -3.12
C THR A 38 -21.28 0.05 -4.39
N GLU A 39 -21.94 -0.01 -5.55
CA GLU A 39 -21.27 -0.25 -6.84
C GLU A 39 -20.23 0.83 -7.19
N LYS A 40 -20.47 2.09 -6.80
CA LYS A 40 -19.63 3.25 -7.16
C LYS A 40 -18.70 3.70 -6.04
N TYR A 41 -19.07 3.50 -4.78
CA TYR A 41 -18.31 4.01 -3.65
C TYR A 41 -18.18 2.96 -2.55
N SER A 42 -16.98 2.85 -1.98
CA SER A 42 -16.73 2.06 -0.78
C SER A 42 -16.06 2.94 0.26
N PHE A 43 -16.61 2.94 1.47
CA PHE A 43 -16.13 3.69 2.61
C PHE A 43 -15.89 2.73 3.76
N THR A 44 -14.68 2.69 4.31
CA THR A 44 -14.30 1.84 5.43
C THR A 44 -13.74 2.68 6.56
N VAL A 45 -14.17 2.41 7.79
CA VAL A 45 -13.66 3.01 9.03
C VAL A 45 -13.16 1.90 9.95
N GLY A 46 -12.03 2.15 10.61
CA GLY A 46 -11.36 1.21 11.50
C GLY A 46 -10.15 0.59 10.83
N ASN A 47 -9.90 -0.69 11.09
CA ASN A 47 -8.74 -1.41 10.58
C ASN A 47 -8.98 -1.94 9.15
N PHE A 48 -8.07 -1.64 8.25
CA PHE A 48 -8.10 -2.17 6.89
C PHE A 48 -6.70 -2.44 6.36
N TYR A 49 -6.65 -3.26 5.31
CA TYR A 49 -5.47 -3.50 4.50
C TYR A 49 -5.69 -2.88 3.12
N GLU A 50 -4.70 -2.14 2.62
CA GLU A 50 -4.69 -1.55 1.28
C GLU A 50 -3.31 -1.71 0.61
N GLN A 51 -3.34 -1.76 -0.72
CA GLN A 51 -2.15 -1.77 -1.56
C GLN A 51 -2.37 -0.83 -2.75
N PHE A 52 -1.40 0.07 -2.97
CA PHE A 52 -1.35 0.90 -4.16
C PHE A 52 -0.43 0.26 -5.19
N GLY A 53 -0.94 -0.03 -6.38
CA GLY A 53 -0.19 -0.71 -7.44
C GLY A 53 0.38 -2.06 -7.01
N ASN A 54 1.65 -2.30 -7.30
CA ASN A 54 2.43 -3.45 -6.83
C ASN A 54 2.98 -3.25 -5.41
N GLY A 55 2.57 -2.18 -4.73
CA GLY A 55 2.89 -1.95 -3.33
C GLY A 55 4.26 -1.31 -3.10
N LEU A 56 4.80 -0.56 -4.07
CA LEU A 56 6.09 0.12 -3.87
C LEU A 56 5.98 1.28 -2.87
N VAL A 57 4.88 2.02 -2.88
CA VAL A 57 4.68 3.20 -2.01
C VAL A 57 3.75 2.94 -0.84
N LEU A 58 2.79 2.01 -0.97
CA LEU A 58 1.92 1.58 0.11
C LEU A 58 1.55 0.11 -0.06
N ARG A 59 1.89 -0.69 0.94
CA ARG A 59 1.41 -2.06 1.09
C ARG A 59 1.23 -2.37 2.57
N THR A 60 0.00 -2.73 2.91
CA THR A 60 -0.33 -3.28 4.22
C THR A 60 -0.91 -4.66 4.07
N TYR A 61 -0.44 -5.62 4.87
CA TYR A 61 -0.80 -7.02 4.78
C TYR A 61 -0.68 -7.70 6.14
N GLN A 62 -1.32 -8.85 6.23
CA GLN A 62 -1.17 -9.79 7.32
C GLN A 62 -0.35 -10.99 6.83
N GLU A 63 0.70 -11.35 7.56
CA GLU A 63 1.44 -12.60 7.36
C GLU A 63 1.77 -13.22 8.72
N TRP A 64 1.04 -14.27 9.09
CA TRP A 64 1.14 -14.94 10.39
C TRP A 64 2.48 -15.63 10.59
N THR A 65 3.03 -16.21 9.53
CA THR A 65 4.29 -16.97 9.57
C THR A 65 5.46 -16.06 9.97
N LEU A 66 5.39 -14.80 9.56
CA LEU A 66 6.41 -13.79 9.84
C LEU A 66 6.01 -12.84 10.99
N GLY A 67 4.82 -13.02 11.58
CA GLY A 67 4.29 -12.13 12.61
C GLY A 67 4.03 -10.70 12.14
N TYR A 68 3.90 -10.46 10.83
CA TYR A 68 3.67 -9.11 10.29
C TYR A 68 2.18 -8.79 10.22
N ASP A 69 1.79 -7.74 10.93
CA ASP A 69 0.51 -7.06 10.75
C ASP A 69 0.72 -5.54 10.78
N ASN A 70 0.52 -4.89 9.65
CA ASN A 70 0.60 -3.43 9.53
C ASN A 70 -0.71 -2.82 9.01
N SER A 71 -1.86 -3.38 9.41
CA SER A 71 -3.18 -2.80 9.14
C SER A 71 -3.23 -1.31 9.49
N ILE A 72 -3.93 -0.52 8.68
CA ILE A 72 -4.16 0.90 8.96
C ILE A 72 -5.44 1.02 9.75
N ASN A 73 -5.37 1.66 10.92
CA ASN A 73 -6.55 2.14 11.63
C ASN A 73 -6.85 3.57 11.19
N GLY A 74 -8.00 3.77 10.54
CA GLY A 74 -8.44 5.09 10.10
C GLY A 74 -9.61 5.02 9.12
N VAL A 75 -9.50 5.78 8.03
CA VAL A 75 -10.53 5.89 6.99
C VAL A 75 -9.95 5.50 5.63
N ARG A 76 -10.73 4.74 4.88
CA ARG A 76 -10.47 4.36 3.49
C ARG A 76 -11.67 4.68 2.63
N ILE A 77 -11.41 5.27 1.48
CA ILE A 77 -12.42 5.64 0.49
C ILE A 77 -11.99 5.09 -0.86
N ILE A 78 -12.88 4.40 -1.55
CA ILE A 78 -12.72 4.01 -2.95
C ILE A 78 -13.89 4.61 -3.72
N ALA A 79 -13.59 5.38 -4.76
CA ALA A 79 -14.57 5.91 -5.69
C ALA A 79 -14.32 5.36 -7.09
N LYS A 80 -15.39 4.92 -7.74
CA LYS A 80 -15.44 4.47 -9.12
C LYS A 80 -16.45 5.34 -9.87
N PRO A 81 -16.09 6.60 -10.17
CA PRO A 81 -17.04 7.57 -10.73
C PRO A 81 -17.56 7.13 -12.10
N VAL A 82 -16.70 6.51 -12.92
CA VAL A 82 -17.00 5.96 -14.23
C VAL A 82 -16.30 4.61 -14.41
N LYS A 83 -16.75 3.81 -15.37
CA LYS A 83 -16.12 2.54 -15.72
C LYS A 83 -14.66 2.78 -16.13
N GLY A 84 -13.74 1.98 -15.61
CA GLY A 84 -12.31 2.11 -15.89
C GLY A 84 -11.56 3.14 -15.05
N VAL A 85 -12.22 3.95 -14.21
CA VAL A 85 -11.55 4.87 -13.28
C VAL A 85 -11.73 4.41 -11.85
N ILE A 86 -10.63 4.24 -11.13
CA ILE A 86 -10.61 3.90 -9.71
C ILE A 86 -9.77 4.94 -8.98
N LEU A 87 -10.39 5.59 -8.01
CA LEU A 87 -9.71 6.51 -7.09
C LEU A 87 -9.76 5.89 -5.70
N LYS A 88 -8.62 5.81 -5.03
CA LYS A 88 -8.53 5.38 -3.63
C LYS A 88 -7.92 6.50 -2.80
N GLY A 89 -8.44 6.65 -1.60
CA GLY A 89 -7.89 7.52 -0.56
C GLY A 89 -7.77 6.75 0.74
N VAL A 90 -6.66 6.92 1.44
CA VAL A 90 -6.45 6.34 2.77
C VAL A 90 -5.90 7.41 3.71
N TYR A 91 -6.35 7.35 4.96
CA TYR A 91 -5.87 8.20 6.03
C TYR A 91 -5.91 7.42 7.33
N GLY A 92 -4.80 7.33 8.06
CA GLY A 92 -4.79 6.65 9.35
C GLY A 92 -3.38 6.33 9.85
N THR A 93 -3.32 5.44 10.82
CA THR A 93 -2.06 5.03 11.47
C THR A 93 -1.86 3.53 11.31
N GLN A 94 -0.64 3.09 10.99
CA GLN A 94 -0.35 1.66 10.89
C GLN A 94 -0.28 0.99 12.27
N ARG A 95 -0.70 -0.26 12.34
CA ARG A 95 -0.57 -1.11 13.52
C ARG A 95 0.91 -1.32 13.83
N PHE A 96 1.24 -1.21 15.11
CA PHE A 96 2.53 -1.57 15.67
C PHE A 96 2.30 -2.43 16.91
N PHE A 97 2.29 -3.75 16.74
CA PHE A 97 1.99 -4.74 17.79
C PHE A 97 0.69 -4.41 18.56
N TRP A 98 0.79 -4.33 19.89
CA TRP A 98 -0.28 -3.95 20.81
C TRP A 98 -0.25 -2.47 21.21
N ASN A 99 0.72 -1.68 20.71
CA ASN A 99 0.84 -0.29 21.09
C ASN A 99 -0.34 0.51 20.56
N LYS A 100 -1.03 1.22 21.45
CA LYS A 100 -2.03 2.20 21.08
C LYS A 100 -1.36 3.41 20.43
N TRP A 101 -2.13 4.17 19.65
CA TRP A 101 -1.63 5.42 19.10
C TRP A 101 -1.41 6.41 20.24
N ASP A 102 -0.24 7.05 20.28
CA ASP A 102 0.05 8.18 21.15
C ASP A 102 0.53 9.37 20.32
N LYS A 103 0.21 10.57 20.79
CA LYS A 103 0.64 11.83 20.16
C LYS A 103 2.17 11.89 20.20
N ASN A 104 2.78 12.10 19.04
CA ASN A 104 4.24 12.11 18.81
C ASN A 104 4.94 10.74 18.81
N GLY A 105 4.20 9.62 18.97
CA GLY A 105 4.79 8.28 19.00
C GLY A 105 4.71 7.51 17.68
N ARG A 106 3.79 7.87 16.76
CA ARG A 106 3.59 7.17 15.48
C ARG A 106 3.20 8.10 14.33
N GLY A 107 3.68 7.79 13.14
CA GLY A 107 3.34 8.53 11.92
C GLY A 107 1.89 8.37 11.46
N ILE A 108 1.30 9.47 10.95
CA ILE A 108 0.01 9.45 10.24
C ILE A 108 0.28 9.24 8.74
N VAL A 109 -0.28 8.18 8.18
CA VAL A 109 -0.19 7.85 6.75
C VAL A 109 -1.39 8.45 6.02
N LYS A 110 -1.11 9.20 4.97
CA LYS A 110 -2.10 9.75 4.04
C LYS A 110 -1.72 9.28 2.64
N GLY A 111 -2.67 8.73 1.90
CA GLY A 111 -2.38 8.20 0.58
C GLY A 111 -3.53 8.42 -0.38
N MET A 112 -3.18 8.67 -1.64
CA MET A 112 -4.11 8.72 -2.76
C MET A 112 -3.57 7.86 -3.90
N ASP A 113 -4.46 7.14 -4.55
CA ASP A 113 -4.18 6.31 -5.71
C ASP A 113 -5.23 6.59 -6.78
N ALA A 114 -4.79 6.70 -8.02
CA ALA A 114 -5.66 6.83 -9.17
C ALA A 114 -5.24 5.80 -10.21
N GLU A 115 -6.21 5.10 -10.77
CA GLU A 115 -6.03 4.14 -11.84
C GLU A 115 -7.04 4.42 -12.94
N LEU A 116 -6.56 4.36 -14.18
CA LEU A 116 -7.33 4.62 -15.38
C LEU A 116 -7.05 3.52 -16.41
N ASN A 117 -8.08 2.73 -16.69
CA ASN A 117 -8.09 1.75 -17.76
C ASN A 117 -8.66 2.39 -19.03
N PHE A 118 -7.80 2.61 -20.04
CA PHE A 118 -8.18 3.26 -21.28
C PHE A 118 -9.23 2.48 -22.07
N ASN A 119 -9.18 1.15 -22.03
CA ASN A 119 -10.11 0.28 -22.78
C ASN A 119 -11.55 0.35 -22.26
N ASP A 120 -11.70 0.62 -20.97
CA ASP A 120 -12.99 0.79 -20.33
C ASP A 120 -13.53 2.22 -20.42
N VAL A 121 -12.63 3.22 -20.48
CA VAL A 121 -12.99 4.64 -20.59
C VAL A 121 -13.33 5.03 -22.03
N PHE A 122 -12.55 4.54 -23.00
CA PHE A 122 -12.75 4.82 -24.41
C PHE A 122 -13.38 3.62 -25.10
N ALA A 123 -14.66 3.74 -25.44
CA ALA A 123 -15.41 2.69 -26.14
C ALA A 123 -14.75 2.25 -27.47
N SER A 124 -13.99 3.15 -28.12
CA SER A 124 -13.22 2.85 -29.33
C SER A 124 -12.05 1.87 -29.11
N MET A 125 -11.64 1.65 -27.86
CA MET A 125 -10.56 0.73 -27.48
C MET A 125 -11.06 -0.55 -26.82
N THR A 126 -12.37 -0.71 -26.60
CA THR A 126 -12.92 -1.86 -25.87
C THR A 126 -12.61 -3.19 -26.57
N ASP A 127 -12.67 -3.24 -27.90
CA ASP A 127 -12.33 -4.42 -28.72
C ASP A 127 -10.92 -4.36 -29.33
N SER A 128 -10.08 -3.43 -28.86
CA SER A 128 -8.72 -3.31 -29.37
C SER A 128 -7.84 -4.46 -28.89
N TRP A 129 -6.95 -4.92 -29.76
CA TRP A 129 -5.87 -5.87 -29.45
C TRP A 129 -4.85 -5.33 -28.42
N LEU A 130 -4.88 -4.02 -28.17
CA LEU A 130 -4.07 -3.30 -27.19
C LEU A 130 -4.91 -2.96 -25.95
N SER A 131 -4.49 -3.43 -24.79
CA SER A 131 -4.97 -2.96 -23.49
C SER A 131 -3.96 -2.03 -22.81
N LEU A 132 -4.42 -0.91 -22.27
CA LEU A 132 -3.58 0.07 -21.57
C LEU A 132 -4.26 0.51 -20.28
N THR A 133 -3.55 0.34 -19.16
CA THR A 133 -3.92 0.90 -17.87
C THR A 133 -2.78 1.76 -17.35
N LEU A 134 -3.09 2.97 -16.90
CA LEU A 134 -2.15 3.85 -16.22
C LEU A 134 -2.59 4.04 -14.78
N GLY A 135 -1.63 4.17 -13.87
CA GLY A 135 -1.90 4.47 -12.48
C GLY A 135 -0.86 5.40 -11.88
N GLY A 136 -1.30 6.18 -10.91
CA GLY A 136 -0.46 7.10 -10.15
C GLY A 136 -0.82 7.02 -8.68
N SER A 137 0.19 6.96 -7.82
CA SER A 137 0.03 6.86 -6.38
C SER A 137 0.88 7.91 -5.69
N ALA A 138 0.33 8.51 -4.63
CA ALA A 138 1.05 9.43 -3.76
C ALA A 138 0.75 9.04 -2.31
N VAL A 139 1.78 8.93 -1.49
CA VAL A 139 1.68 8.55 -0.08
C VAL A 139 2.57 9.50 0.71
N SER A 140 2.08 9.98 1.85
CA SER A 140 2.85 10.83 2.76
C SER A 140 2.70 10.32 4.18
N LYS A 141 3.82 10.26 4.91
CA LYS A 141 3.84 10.11 6.37
C LYS A 141 4.07 11.47 7.00
N TYR A 142 3.25 11.80 8.00
CA TYR A 142 3.53 12.89 8.92
C TYR A 142 4.00 12.37 10.29
N GLN A 143 5.16 12.82 10.77
CA GLN A 143 5.69 12.51 12.10
C GLN A 143 6.34 13.77 12.69
N VAL A 144 6.14 14.01 13.99
CA VAL A 144 6.73 15.17 14.68
C VAL A 144 8.22 14.91 14.92
N ASP A 145 9.03 15.91 14.62
CA ASP A 145 10.48 15.86 14.88
C ASP A 145 10.72 16.07 16.38
N ASN A 146 11.36 15.09 17.02
CA ASN A 146 11.75 15.11 18.43
C ASN A 146 13.27 14.92 18.60
N ASP A 147 14.05 14.94 17.51
CA ASP A 147 15.49 14.76 17.60
C ASP A 147 16.17 16.10 17.92
N PRO A 148 16.94 16.21 19.02
CA PRO A 148 17.61 17.45 19.39
C PRO A 148 18.84 17.75 18.51
N SER A 149 19.26 16.83 17.65
CA SER A 149 20.52 16.90 16.88
C SER A 149 20.33 16.89 15.36
N LEU A 150 19.23 16.32 14.84
CA LEU A 150 18.95 16.21 13.41
C LEU A 150 17.68 16.96 13.02
N LYS A 151 17.64 17.55 11.81
CA LYS A 151 16.42 18.13 11.23
C LYS A 151 15.71 17.08 10.38
N LEU A 152 14.74 16.39 10.96
CA LEU A 152 14.00 15.34 10.26
C LEU A 152 12.82 15.96 9.46
N PRO A 153 12.63 15.58 8.18
CA PRO A 153 11.49 16.04 7.41
C PRO A 153 10.19 15.47 8.01
N GLN A 154 9.37 16.35 8.60
CA GLN A 154 8.13 15.95 9.27
C GLN A 154 7.10 15.34 8.31
N ASN A 155 7.12 15.73 7.03
CA ASN A 155 6.29 15.14 5.98
C ASN A 155 7.18 14.46 4.95
N VAL A 156 7.19 13.13 4.92
CA VAL A 156 7.91 12.38 3.89
C VAL A 156 6.93 11.83 2.87
N GLY A 157 7.07 12.31 1.64
CA GLY A 157 6.29 11.89 0.48
C GLY A 157 6.97 10.79 -0.34
N ALA A 158 6.17 9.86 -0.84
CA ALA A 158 6.51 8.87 -1.83
C ALA A 158 5.49 8.91 -2.97
N PHE A 159 5.97 8.83 -4.20
CA PHE A 159 5.16 8.88 -5.41
C PHE A 159 5.47 7.67 -6.27
N ALA A 160 4.48 7.11 -6.94
CA ALA A 160 4.68 6.06 -7.92
C ALA A 160 3.84 6.30 -9.17
N GLY A 161 4.45 5.99 -10.32
CA GLY A 161 3.77 5.88 -11.60
C GLY A 161 3.80 4.42 -12.06
N ARG A 162 2.69 3.92 -12.57
CA ARG A 162 2.58 2.56 -13.10
C ARG A 162 1.86 2.53 -14.43
N PHE A 163 2.20 1.55 -15.24
CA PHE A 163 1.46 1.20 -16.44
C PHE A 163 1.37 -0.31 -16.61
N ASN A 164 0.29 -0.75 -17.23
CA ASN A 164 0.10 -2.10 -17.74
C ASN A 164 -0.30 -2.00 -19.21
N VAL A 165 0.43 -2.71 -20.07
CA VAL A 165 0.19 -2.81 -21.50
C VAL A 165 0.03 -4.28 -21.86
N GLY A 166 -1.17 -4.66 -22.29
CA GLY A 166 -1.45 -5.97 -22.88
C GLY A 166 -1.54 -5.87 -24.39
N VAL A 167 -0.86 -6.75 -25.10
CA VAL A 167 -0.86 -6.79 -26.56
C VAL A 167 -0.90 -8.24 -27.02
N GLY A 168 -2.08 -8.69 -27.45
CA GLY A 168 -2.32 -10.07 -27.85
C GLY A 168 -1.92 -11.07 -26.77
N LYS A 169 -0.80 -11.77 -26.96
CA LYS A 169 -0.27 -12.78 -26.02
C LYS A 169 0.72 -12.23 -24.99
N PHE A 170 1.13 -10.97 -25.14
CA PHE A 170 2.12 -10.33 -24.27
C PHE A 170 1.43 -9.43 -23.24
N ASN A 171 1.97 -9.37 -22.03
CA ASN A 171 1.63 -8.36 -21.04
C ASN A 171 2.90 -7.77 -20.44
N PHE A 172 2.95 -6.46 -20.35
CA PHE A 172 4.04 -5.73 -19.72
C PHE A 172 3.48 -4.82 -18.64
N THR A 173 3.95 -4.98 -17.41
CA THR A 173 3.61 -4.10 -16.29
C THR A 173 4.88 -3.48 -15.72
N SER A 174 4.86 -2.17 -15.52
CA SER A 174 5.96 -1.44 -14.93
C SER A 174 5.46 -0.52 -13.82
N GLU A 175 6.26 -0.37 -12.78
CA GLU A 175 6.02 0.59 -11.71
C GLU A 175 7.35 1.22 -11.28
N TYR A 176 7.35 2.54 -11.25
CA TYR A 176 8.47 3.34 -10.77
C TYR A 176 8.01 4.16 -9.58
N ALA A 177 8.74 4.06 -8.47
CA ALA A 177 8.49 4.80 -7.25
C ALA A 177 9.69 5.68 -6.90
N GLN A 178 9.39 6.88 -6.40
CA GLN A 178 10.36 7.83 -5.88
C GLN A 178 9.92 8.33 -4.51
N LYS A 179 10.84 8.32 -3.55
CA LYS A 179 10.66 8.82 -2.19
C LYS A 179 11.56 10.02 -1.95
N ILE A 180 11.06 11.05 -1.28
CA ILE A 180 11.91 12.13 -0.80
C ILE A 180 12.87 11.63 0.30
N ASN A 181 13.87 12.42 0.64
CA ASN A 181 14.88 12.08 1.63
C ASN A 181 14.26 11.83 3.00
N ASP A 182 14.77 10.80 3.67
CA ASP A 182 14.28 10.35 4.97
C ASP A 182 15.44 9.72 5.74
N PRO A 183 16.17 10.51 6.53
CA PRO A 183 17.22 10.02 7.40
C PRO A 183 16.61 9.09 8.46
N SER A 184 17.03 7.83 8.48
CA SER A 184 16.59 6.83 9.46
C SER A 184 17.76 5.95 9.90
N ALA A 185 17.59 5.22 11.00
CA ALA A 185 18.59 4.26 11.47
C ALA A 185 18.95 3.21 10.39
N ILE A 186 18.04 2.91 9.46
CA ILE A 186 18.23 1.93 8.38
C ILE A 186 19.20 2.44 7.31
N ASN A 187 19.25 3.75 7.07
CA ASN A 187 20.14 4.34 6.07
C ASN A 187 21.28 5.15 6.69
N ASN A 188 21.61 4.91 7.96
CA ASN A 188 22.64 5.64 8.70
C ASN A 188 22.44 7.17 8.66
N TYR A 189 21.19 7.63 8.68
CA TYR A 189 20.82 9.05 8.65
C TYR A 189 21.30 9.80 7.39
N ILE A 190 21.40 9.12 6.26
CA ILE A 190 21.81 9.73 4.99
C ILE A 190 20.62 10.47 4.34
N TYR A 191 20.87 11.70 3.89
CA TYR A 191 19.90 12.54 3.16
C TYR A 191 19.85 12.20 1.67
N LYS A 192 19.52 10.94 1.34
CA LYS A 192 19.39 10.46 -0.05
C LYS A 192 17.91 10.18 -0.35
N ASN A 193 17.49 10.47 -1.57
CA ASN A 193 16.16 10.09 -2.07
C ASN A 193 16.09 8.58 -2.32
N GLY A 194 14.89 8.00 -2.19
CA GLY A 194 14.65 6.58 -2.48
C GLY A 194 14.10 6.39 -3.89
N GLN A 195 14.49 5.29 -4.55
CA GLN A 195 13.99 4.89 -5.85
C GLN A 195 13.68 3.39 -5.90
N GLY A 196 12.59 3.04 -6.54
CA GLY A 196 12.18 1.66 -6.76
C GLY A 196 11.66 1.50 -8.18
N PHE A 197 12.02 0.41 -8.83
CA PHE A 197 11.59 0.10 -10.17
C PHE A 197 11.29 -1.39 -10.27
N ILE A 198 10.11 -1.70 -10.77
CA ILE A 198 9.69 -3.06 -11.12
C ILE A 198 9.27 -3.03 -12.59
N LEU A 199 9.79 -3.97 -13.37
CA LEU A 199 9.30 -4.28 -14.70
C LEU A 199 8.99 -5.78 -14.76
N THR A 200 7.82 -6.11 -15.30
CA THR A 200 7.38 -7.48 -15.52
C THR A 200 6.91 -7.62 -16.95
N GLY A 201 7.32 -8.72 -17.59
CA GLY A 201 6.89 -9.12 -18.91
C GLY A 201 6.40 -10.55 -18.84
N SER A 202 5.26 -10.82 -19.45
CA SER A 202 4.74 -12.17 -19.61
C SER A 202 4.31 -12.42 -21.05
N TYR A 203 4.42 -13.68 -21.46
CA TYR A 203 3.92 -14.20 -22.73
C TYR A 203 3.13 -15.47 -22.44
N SER A 204 1.90 -15.55 -22.93
CA SER A 204 1.02 -16.69 -22.68
C SER A 204 0.38 -17.21 -23.96
N THR A 205 0.45 -18.52 -24.17
CA THR A 205 -0.23 -19.25 -25.23
C THR A 205 -0.74 -20.57 -24.67
N ALA A 206 -1.67 -21.24 -25.35
CA ALA A 206 -2.15 -22.56 -24.94
C ALA A 206 -0.96 -23.52 -24.72
N GLY A 207 -0.79 -24.01 -23.49
CA GLY A 207 0.28 -24.92 -23.10
C GLY A 207 1.63 -24.30 -22.72
N LEU A 208 1.82 -22.98 -22.84
CA LEU A 208 3.09 -22.33 -22.47
C LEU A 208 2.88 -20.91 -21.93
N GLY A 209 3.46 -20.63 -20.76
CA GLY A 209 3.57 -19.29 -20.17
C GLY A 209 5.03 -18.98 -19.83
N LEU A 210 5.52 -17.84 -20.31
CA LEU A 210 6.82 -17.29 -19.94
C LEU A 210 6.61 -16.04 -19.10
N PHE A 211 7.43 -15.88 -18.06
CA PHE A 211 7.37 -14.73 -17.16
C PHE A 211 8.79 -14.29 -16.81
N ALA A 212 9.05 -13.00 -16.96
CA ALA A 212 10.29 -12.37 -16.59
C ALA A 212 9.99 -11.14 -15.72
N MET A 213 10.79 -10.94 -14.69
CA MET A 213 10.67 -9.83 -13.77
C MET A 213 12.03 -9.24 -13.48
N PHE A 214 12.15 -7.94 -13.66
CA PHE A 214 13.30 -7.15 -13.28
C PHE A 214 12.91 -6.22 -12.14
N LYS A 215 13.75 -6.15 -11.11
CA LYS A 215 13.54 -5.27 -9.95
C LYS A 215 14.84 -4.55 -9.61
N ARG A 216 14.74 -3.25 -9.35
CA ARG A 216 15.84 -2.44 -8.83
C ARG A 216 15.31 -1.56 -7.70
N TYR A 217 16.01 -1.59 -6.58
CA TYR A 217 15.72 -0.74 -5.43
C TYR A 217 16.99 -0.04 -4.99
N ASP A 218 16.88 1.26 -4.70
CA ASP A 218 17.95 2.05 -4.11
C ASP A 218 17.35 2.93 -3.02
N ASN A 219 17.83 2.75 -1.78
CA ASN A 219 17.48 3.62 -0.65
C ASN A 219 15.96 3.78 -0.41
N MET A 220 15.19 2.70 -0.56
CA MET A 220 13.77 2.66 -0.23
C MET A 220 13.50 1.91 1.09
N SER A 221 13.18 2.65 2.14
CA SER A 221 12.50 2.11 3.33
C SER A 221 11.47 3.12 3.84
N TYR A 222 10.20 2.71 3.98
CA TYR A 222 9.21 3.38 4.82
C TYR A 222 8.34 2.30 5.47
N LYS A 223 8.39 2.20 6.80
CA LYS A 223 7.63 1.23 7.61
C LYS A 223 6.84 1.94 8.71
N SER A 224 6.39 3.16 8.37
CA SER A 224 5.66 4.15 9.18
C SER A 224 5.93 4.08 10.67
N ASP A 225 7.16 4.47 11.05
CA ASP A 225 7.69 4.46 12.42
C ASP A 225 6.71 4.98 13.48
#